data_AF-A0A8R2NK32-F1
#
_entry.id   AF-A0A8R2NK32-F1
#
_cell.length_a   1.000
_cell.length_b   1.000
_cell.length_c   1.000
_cell.angle_alpha   90.00
_cell.angle_beta   90.00
_cell.angle_gamma   90.00
#
_symmetry.space_group_name_H-M   'P 1'
#
loop_
_entity.id
_entity.type
_entity.pdbx_description
1 polymer ?
#
loop_
_entity_poly.entity_id
_entity_poly.type
_entity_poly.pdbx_seq_one_letter_code
_entity_poly.pdbx_strand_id
1 'polypeptide(L)'
;MSLSCSKCNKVFGYHWNLKTHENKCKFMEWKQQIEKEYVCSYVSKATVRLKKGKRTYYYCHRSGYFKTKSQGIRRIKSQGSNKIDSTCTSSIVVTEETNGISVNYCRTHFGHGFNLGRCRLTADERAMIAGKIAERVTFSKILDDVRNNVHSIYDVTTLISKRDLRNVERDFNLVEGKDHSSDFVSVSTKFQLEMLQKFGNEKMCVDSTHGTTEYDLLLTSLVIVDEFGNGFPCCFCFTRKKDTKTWTKFFTKVKEKTGIITTKVFMSDDDASFYNAWHDVMGNTEHKRLCSWNVDQLWRKQAKVKR
;
A
#
# COMPACT_ATOMS: atom_id res chain seq x y z
N MET A 1 -7.15 10.16 -44.64
CA MET A 1 -7.35 11.61 -44.77
C MET A 1 -6.04 12.29 -44.38
N SER A 2 -5.68 13.40 -45.01
CA SER A 2 -4.48 14.17 -44.70
C SER A 2 -4.87 15.46 -43.95
N LEU A 3 -4.11 15.80 -42.92
CA LEU A 3 -4.20 17.10 -42.26
C LEU A 3 -2.96 17.90 -42.67
N SER A 4 -3.18 19.09 -43.23
CA SER A 4 -2.12 20.06 -43.46
C SER A 4 -1.98 20.97 -42.24
N CYS A 5 -0.76 21.10 -41.72
CA CYS A 5 -0.47 22.07 -40.68
C CYS A 5 -0.28 23.44 -41.33
N SER A 6 -1.18 24.40 -41.07
CA SER A 6 -1.09 25.76 -41.60
C SER A 6 0.15 26.55 -41.15
N LYS A 7 0.83 26.11 -40.08
CA LYS A 7 2.06 26.74 -39.59
C LYS A 7 3.35 26.20 -40.21
N CYS A 8 3.37 24.95 -40.68
CA CYS A 8 4.61 24.32 -41.18
C CYS A 8 4.47 23.64 -42.54
N ASN A 9 3.31 23.76 -43.21
CA ASN A 9 3.00 23.21 -44.53
C ASN A 9 3.26 21.70 -44.71
N LYS A 10 3.47 20.96 -43.61
CA LYS A 10 3.60 19.50 -43.65
C LYS A 10 2.21 18.87 -43.76
N VAL A 11 2.09 17.95 -44.71
CA VAL A 11 0.92 17.10 -44.92
C VAL A 11 1.13 15.84 -44.11
N PHE A 12 0.24 15.59 -43.15
CA PHE A 12 0.32 14.44 -42.28
C PHE A 12 -0.82 13.48 -42.56
N GLY A 13 -0.49 12.25 -42.93
CA GLY A 13 -1.46 11.16 -43.03
C GLY A 13 -1.93 10.74 -41.64
N TYR A 14 -3.25 10.67 -41.45
CA TYR A 14 -3.84 9.98 -40.30
C TYR A 14 -4.86 8.98 -40.80
N HIS A 15 -4.73 7.76 -40.30
CA HIS A 15 -5.53 6.63 -40.70
C HIS A 15 -6.49 6.28 -39.58
N TRP A 16 -7.78 6.33 -39.92
CA TRP A 16 -8.84 5.77 -39.11
C TRP A 16 -8.88 4.27 -39.37
N ASN A 17 -8.90 3.51 -38.28
CA ASN A 17 -8.96 2.06 -38.33
C ASN A 17 -10.30 1.63 -37.76
N LEU A 18 -10.90 0.61 -38.37
CA LEU A 18 -12.12 -0.02 -37.91
C LEU A 18 -11.78 -1.30 -37.15
N LYS A 19 -12.40 -1.50 -36.00
CA LYS A 19 -12.30 -2.73 -35.21
C LYS A 19 -13.66 -3.06 -34.60
N THR A 20 -13.98 -4.35 -34.50
CA THR A 20 -15.19 -4.83 -33.84
C THR A 20 -14.82 -5.59 -32.55
N HIS A 21 -15.70 -5.52 -31.57
CA HIS A 21 -15.57 -6.23 -30.31
C HIS A 21 -16.90 -6.89 -29.94
N GLU A 22 -16.83 -8.12 -29.43
CA GLU A 22 -17.99 -8.92 -29.03
C GLU A 22 -18.78 -8.28 -27.90
N ASN A 23 -18.06 -7.73 -26.91
CA ASN A 23 -18.64 -7.16 -25.71
C ASN A 23 -17.81 -6.00 -25.17
N LYS A 24 -18.40 -5.29 -24.21
CA LYS A 24 -17.79 -4.12 -23.58
C LYS A 24 -16.49 -4.45 -22.84
N CYS A 25 -16.36 -5.64 -22.26
CA CYS A 25 -15.16 -6.05 -21.55
C CYS A 25 -13.96 -6.12 -22.50
N LYS A 26 -14.13 -6.83 -23.64
CA LYS A 26 -13.11 -6.94 -24.69
C LYS A 26 -12.71 -5.59 -25.29
N PHE A 27 -13.66 -4.68 -25.42
CA PHE A 27 -13.37 -3.30 -25.81
C PHE A 27 -12.51 -2.58 -24.77
N MET A 28 -12.82 -2.70 -23.48
CA MET A 28 -12.07 -2.05 -22.41
C MET A 28 -10.65 -2.60 -22.28
N GLU A 29 -10.46 -3.92 -22.40
CA GLU A 29 -9.15 -4.58 -22.46
C GLU A 29 -8.29 -4.01 -23.60
N TRP A 30 -8.85 -3.97 -24.81
CA TRP A 30 -8.16 -3.42 -25.98
C TRP A 30 -7.83 -1.93 -25.83
N LYS A 31 -8.78 -1.14 -25.28
CA LYS A 31 -8.57 0.28 -25.02
C LYS A 31 -7.39 0.47 -24.05
N GLN A 32 -7.33 -0.30 -22.96
CA GLN A 32 -6.21 -0.25 -22.01
C GLN A 32 -4.88 -0.63 -22.68
N GLN A 33 -4.88 -1.63 -23.58
CA GLN A 33 -3.69 -2.03 -24.30
C GLN A 33 -3.13 -0.90 -25.18
N ILE A 34 -3.99 -0.24 -25.96
CA ILE A 34 -3.57 0.93 -26.77
C ILE A 34 -3.13 2.09 -25.89
N GLU A 35 -3.80 2.35 -24.78
CA GLU A 35 -3.42 3.40 -23.84
C GLU A 35 -2.00 3.20 -23.28
N LYS A 36 -1.63 1.95 -22.98
CA LYS A 36 -0.28 1.58 -22.57
C LYS A 36 0.73 1.73 -23.70
N GLU A 37 0.43 1.19 -24.88
CA GLU A 37 1.32 1.23 -26.05
C GLU A 37 1.66 2.67 -26.48
N TYR A 38 0.67 3.57 -26.48
CA TYR A 38 0.81 4.96 -26.94
C TYR A 38 0.98 5.97 -25.81
N VAL A 39 1.25 5.51 -24.57
CA VAL A 39 1.47 6.35 -23.38
C VAL A 39 0.43 7.47 -23.30
N CYS A 40 -0.83 7.08 -23.33
CA CYS A 40 -1.94 8.02 -23.33
C CYS A 40 -3.15 7.46 -22.60
N SER A 41 -4.13 8.33 -22.38
CA SER A 41 -5.46 7.93 -21.93
C SER A 41 -6.52 8.62 -22.78
N TYR A 42 -7.63 7.93 -22.98
CA TYR A 42 -8.80 8.34 -23.73
C TYR A 42 -9.95 8.58 -22.77
N VAL A 43 -10.41 9.82 -22.71
CA VAL A 43 -11.47 10.28 -21.81
C VAL A 43 -12.75 10.47 -22.61
N SER A 44 -13.86 9.90 -22.12
CA SER A 44 -15.19 10.12 -22.71
C SER A 44 -15.59 11.59 -22.56
N LYS A 45 -15.96 12.25 -23.67
CA LYS A 45 -16.46 13.63 -23.64
C LYS A 45 -17.96 13.72 -23.92
N ALA A 46 -18.49 12.81 -24.73
CA ALA A 46 -19.87 12.86 -25.16
C ALA A 46 -20.38 11.45 -25.48
N THR A 47 -21.63 11.22 -25.14
CA THR A 47 -22.39 10.04 -25.57
C THR A 47 -23.68 10.52 -26.20
N VAL A 48 -23.95 10.07 -27.43
CA VAL A 48 -25.15 10.39 -28.20
C VAL A 48 -26.00 9.13 -28.31
N ARG A 49 -27.30 9.24 -28.00
CA ARG A 49 -28.25 8.15 -28.22
C ARG A 49 -28.60 8.08 -29.71
N LEU A 50 -28.56 6.88 -30.27
CA LEU A 50 -28.95 6.58 -31.64
C LEU A 50 -30.25 5.76 -31.63
N LYS A 51 -30.96 5.71 -32.75
CA LYS A 51 -32.21 4.91 -32.87
C LYS A 51 -32.01 3.42 -32.53
N LYS A 52 -30.82 2.87 -32.83
CA LYS A 52 -30.46 1.46 -32.62
C LYS A 52 -29.32 1.24 -31.62
N GLY A 53 -29.06 2.20 -30.73
CA GLY A 53 -27.98 2.06 -29.75
C GLY A 53 -27.43 3.39 -29.25
N LYS A 54 -26.13 3.45 -28.97
CA LYS A 54 -25.47 4.67 -28.53
C LYS A 54 -24.08 4.80 -29.12
N ARG A 55 -23.63 6.04 -29.32
CA ARG A 55 -22.30 6.37 -29.79
C ARG A 55 -21.55 7.17 -28.74
N THR A 56 -20.36 6.74 -28.37
CA THR A 56 -19.51 7.40 -27.36
C THR A 56 -18.21 7.87 -28.00
N TYR A 57 -17.85 9.12 -27.72
CA TYR A 57 -16.65 9.77 -28.23
C TYR A 57 -15.61 9.88 -27.13
N TYR A 58 -14.48 9.20 -27.34
CA TYR A 58 -13.31 9.31 -26.49
C TYR A 58 -12.21 10.09 -27.18
N TYR A 59 -11.57 11.00 -26.44
CA TYR A 59 -10.48 11.82 -26.94
C TYR A 59 -9.25 11.66 -26.06
N CYS A 60 -8.06 11.83 -26.65
CA CYS A 60 -6.83 11.94 -25.89
C CYS A 60 -7.00 12.91 -24.69
N HIS A 61 -6.58 12.49 -23.51
CA HIS A 61 -6.66 13.24 -22.26
C HIS A 61 -5.95 14.61 -22.32
N ARG A 62 -4.96 14.76 -23.20
CA ARG A 62 -4.28 16.04 -23.45
C ARG A 62 -5.04 16.96 -24.40
N SER A 63 -5.97 16.43 -25.20
CA SER A 63 -6.74 17.19 -26.19
C SER A 63 -7.67 18.23 -25.56
N GLY A 64 -7.68 19.43 -26.13
CA GLY A 64 -8.53 20.56 -25.78
C GLY A 64 -7.80 21.69 -25.08
N TYR A 65 -8.57 22.68 -24.66
CA TYR A 65 -8.09 23.89 -23.98
C TYR A 65 -8.26 23.78 -22.47
N PHE A 66 -7.27 24.26 -21.73
CA PHE A 66 -7.32 24.41 -20.30
C PHE A 66 -8.34 25.49 -19.94
N LYS A 67 -9.28 25.14 -19.07
CA LYS A 67 -10.20 26.08 -18.44
C LYS A 67 -10.02 25.97 -16.94
N THR A 68 -9.58 27.06 -16.32
CA THR A 68 -9.47 27.10 -14.85
C THR A 68 -10.85 27.25 -14.23
N LYS A 69 -11.10 26.49 -13.15
CA LYS A 69 -12.23 26.69 -12.23
C LYS A 69 -11.77 27.15 -10.85
N SER A 70 -10.47 27.46 -10.69
CA SER A 70 -9.91 27.82 -9.40
C SER A 70 -10.19 29.28 -9.05
N GLN A 71 -10.31 29.58 -7.77
CA GLN A 71 -10.37 30.95 -7.23
C GLN A 71 -8.97 31.62 -7.16
N GLY A 72 -7.95 31.06 -7.81
CA GLY A 72 -6.59 31.63 -7.81
C GLY A 72 -5.76 31.42 -6.54
N ILE A 73 -6.33 30.85 -5.46
CA ILE A 73 -5.65 30.67 -4.16
C ILE A 73 -4.39 29.80 -4.27
N ARG A 74 -4.40 28.77 -5.12
CA ARG A 74 -3.24 27.88 -5.33
C ARG A 74 -2.60 28.18 -6.68
N ARG A 75 -1.27 28.33 -6.68
CA ARG A 75 -0.47 28.40 -7.90
C ARG A 75 -0.63 27.12 -8.72
N ILE A 76 -0.59 27.27 -10.05
CA ILE A 76 -0.55 26.14 -10.97
C ILE A 76 0.75 25.37 -10.73
N LYS A 77 0.71 24.05 -10.90
CA LYS A 77 1.90 23.19 -10.81
C LYS A 77 2.96 23.67 -11.81
N SER A 78 4.24 23.44 -11.52
CA SER A 78 5.35 23.75 -12.46
C SER A 78 5.16 23.08 -13.82
N GLN A 79 4.59 21.88 -13.85
CA GLN A 79 4.25 21.17 -15.08
C GLN A 79 3.09 21.82 -15.86
N GLY A 80 2.35 22.78 -15.30
CA GLY A 80 1.20 23.39 -15.97
C GLY A 80 -0.01 22.46 -16.13
N SER A 81 -0.93 22.85 -17.00
CA SER A 81 -2.12 22.06 -17.35
C SER A 81 -1.75 20.76 -18.07
N ASN A 82 -2.62 19.74 -17.94
CA ASN A 82 -2.49 18.53 -18.75
C ASN A 82 -2.95 18.74 -20.21
N LYS A 83 -3.71 19.81 -20.46
CA LYS A 83 -4.20 20.18 -21.78
C LYS A 83 -3.12 20.84 -22.63
N ILE A 84 -3.08 20.53 -23.93
CA ILE A 84 -2.11 21.09 -24.89
C ILE A 84 -2.57 22.42 -25.49
N ASP A 85 -3.69 22.97 -25.03
CA ASP A 85 -4.33 24.16 -25.59
C ASP A 85 -4.49 24.11 -27.11
N SER A 86 -4.82 22.92 -27.59
CA SER A 86 -5.07 22.60 -29.00
C SER A 86 -5.78 21.25 -29.12
N THR A 87 -6.24 20.91 -30.33
CA THR A 87 -6.92 19.65 -30.59
C THR A 87 -5.92 18.58 -31.00
N CYS A 88 -5.83 17.51 -30.21
CA CYS A 88 -5.15 16.30 -30.62
C CYS A 88 -6.07 15.46 -31.52
N THR A 89 -5.50 14.90 -32.59
CA THR A 89 -6.17 14.03 -33.57
C THR A 89 -6.52 12.64 -33.03
N SER A 90 -5.77 12.16 -32.04
CA SER A 90 -5.95 10.83 -31.47
C SER A 90 -7.29 10.74 -30.71
N SER A 91 -8.14 9.83 -31.18
CA SER A 91 -9.52 9.68 -30.70
C SER A 91 -10.11 8.31 -31.05
N ILE A 92 -11.10 7.90 -30.28
CA ILE A 92 -11.82 6.63 -30.43
C ILE A 92 -13.32 6.95 -30.46
N VAL A 93 -14.01 6.50 -31.49
CA VAL A 93 -15.45 6.59 -31.65
C VAL A 93 -16.03 5.19 -31.56
N VAL A 94 -16.84 4.95 -30.53
CA VAL A 94 -17.44 3.65 -30.24
C VAL A 94 -18.92 3.72 -30.56
N THR A 95 -19.43 2.81 -31.38
CA THR A 95 -20.86 2.64 -31.62
C THR A 95 -21.28 1.28 -31.06
N GLU A 96 -22.12 1.31 -30.03
CA GLU A 96 -22.72 0.12 -29.41
C GLU A 96 -24.10 -0.08 -30.02
N GLU A 97 -24.29 -1.19 -30.73
CA GLU A 97 -25.54 -1.62 -31.35
C GLU A 97 -25.96 -2.99 -30.79
N THR A 98 -27.17 -3.47 -31.11
CA THR A 98 -27.68 -4.76 -30.59
C THR A 98 -26.82 -5.96 -30.98
N ASN A 99 -26.08 -5.87 -32.09
CA ASN A 99 -25.32 -6.96 -32.67
C ASN A 99 -23.81 -6.89 -32.36
N GLY A 100 -23.37 -5.94 -31.53
CA GLY A 100 -21.98 -5.82 -31.12
C GLY A 100 -21.47 -4.39 -31.02
N ILE A 101 -20.15 -4.26 -30.82
CA ILE A 101 -19.49 -2.97 -30.64
C ILE A 101 -18.57 -2.72 -31.84
N SER A 102 -18.81 -1.64 -32.57
CA SER A 102 -17.90 -1.15 -33.62
C SER A 102 -17.11 0.05 -33.12
N VAL A 103 -15.82 0.05 -33.42
CA VAL A 103 -14.87 1.06 -32.96
C VAL A 103 -14.13 1.62 -34.15
N ASN A 104 -14.27 2.92 -34.37
CA ASN A 104 -13.47 3.66 -35.32
C ASN A 104 -12.45 4.50 -34.55
N TYR A 105 -11.16 4.28 -34.74
CA TYR A 105 -10.12 4.93 -33.95
C TYR A 105 -8.94 5.46 -34.76
N CYS A 106 -8.36 6.56 -34.28
CA CYS A 106 -7.12 7.13 -34.75
C CYS A 106 -6.12 7.14 -33.59
N ARG A 107 -5.03 6.38 -33.72
CA ARG A 107 -3.95 6.30 -32.72
C ARG A 107 -2.92 7.42 -32.83
N THR A 108 -2.83 8.08 -33.99
CA THR A 108 -1.77 9.05 -34.26
C THR A 108 -2.04 10.36 -33.50
N HIS A 109 -1.11 10.73 -32.62
CA HIS A 109 -1.16 11.97 -31.86
C HIS A 109 -0.46 13.11 -32.61
N PHE A 110 -1.23 14.12 -33.04
CA PHE A 110 -0.67 15.39 -33.51
C PHE A 110 -0.78 16.48 -32.44
N GLY A 111 0.21 17.37 -32.43
CA GLY A 111 0.32 18.50 -31.48
C GLY A 111 1.06 18.18 -30.18
N HIS A 112 1.35 16.91 -29.88
CA HIS A 112 2.17 16.54 -28.73
C HIS A 112 2.84 15.16 -28.88
N GLY A 113 3.99 14.98 -28.22
CA GLY A 113 4.66 13.68 -28.08
C GLY A 113 4.19 12.86 -26.88
N PHE A 114 4.81 11.69 -26.72
CA PHE A 114 4.64 10.81 -25.56
C PHE A 114 5.22 11.46 -24.31
N ASN A 115 4.47 11.38 -23.19
CA ASN A 115 4.94 11.90 -21.91
C ASN A 115 4.32 11.09 -20.76
N LEU A 116 5.13 10.21 -20.18
CA LEU A 116 4.73 9.34 -19.06
C LEU A 116 4.21 10.15 -17.86
N GLY A 117 4.87 11.26 -17.54
CA GLY A 117 4.48 12.13 -16.42
C GLY A 117 3.16 12.89 -16.61
N ARG A 118 2.48 12.74 -17.75
CA ARG A 118 1.14 13.28 -18.00
C ARG A 118 0.03 12.24 -17.90
N CYS A 119 0.39 10.96 -17.93
CA CYS A 119 -0.51 9.86 -17.71
C CYS A 119 -0.88 9.76 -16.22
N ARG A 120 -2.08 9.24 -15.97
CA ARG A 120 -2.55 8.95 -14.61
C ARG A 120 -2.52 7.45 -14.41
N LEU A 121 -2.38 7.04 -13.16
CA LEU A 121 -2.61 5.66 -12.76
C LEU A 121 -4.03 5.22 -13.11
N THR A 122 -4.16 3.98 -13.58
CA THR A 122 -5.45 3.35 -13.84
C THR A 122 -6.19 3.07 -12.54
N ALA A 123 -7.50 2.78 -12.61
CA ALA A 123 -8.28 2.44 -11.43
C ALA A 123 -7.73 1.17 -10.75
N ASP A 124 -7.32 0.19 -11.55
CA ASP A 124 -6.80 -1.10 -11.08
C ASP A 124 -5.43 -0.92 -10.40
N GLU A 125 -4.52 -0.14 -10.99
CA GLU A 125 -3.23 0.21 -10.37
C GLU A 125 -3.43 0.92 -9.03
N ARG A 126 -4.37 1.87 -8.97
CA ARG A 126 -4.68 2.57 -7.73
C ARG A 126 -5.27 1.64 -6.67
N ALA A 127 -6.11 0.69 -7.07
CA ALA A 127 -6.68 -0.30 -6.16
C ALA A 127 -5.60 -1.25 -5.62
N MET A 128 -4.66 -1.70 -6.46
CA MET A 128 -3.53 -2.51 -6.04
C MET A 128 -2.66 -1.78 -5.02
N ILE A 129 -2.34 -0.51 -5.28
CA ILE A 129 -1.59 0.34 -4.33
C ILE A 129 -2.40 0.53 -3.04
N ALA A 130 -3.70 0.77 -3.13
CA ALA A 130 -4.58 0.90 -1.97
C ALA A 130 -4.60 -0.37 -1.11
N GLY A 131 -4.57 -1.56 -1.73
CA GLY A 131 -4.43 -2.84 -1.03
C GLY A 131 -3.14 -2.91 -0.20
N LYS A 132 -1.99 -2.59 -0.81
CA LYS A 132 -0.71 -2.54 -0.08
C LYS A 132 -0.72 -1.51 1.07
N ILE A 133 -1.34 -0.35 0.87
CA ILE A 133 -1.50 0.67 1.92
C ILE A 133 -2.39 0.13 3.05
N ALA A 134 -3.48 -0.56 2.73
CA ALA A 134 -4.38 -1.17 3.71
C ALA A 134 -3.69 -2.26 4.54
N GLU A 135 -2.76 -3.01 3.93
CA GLU A 135 -1.87 -3.96 4.61
C GLU A 135 -0.80 -3.28 5.48
N ARG A 136 -0.76 -1.94 5.50
CA ARG A 136 0.24 -1.11 6.19
C ARG A 136 1.66 -1.29 5.66
N VAL A 137 1.82 -1.65 4.38
CA VAL A 137 3.13 -1.63 3.73
C VAL A 137 3.63 -0.18 3.67
N THR A 138 4.89 0.05 4.05
CA THR A 138 5.45 1.41 4.05
C THR A 138 5.48 2.01 2.65
N PHE A 139 5.28 3.33 2.54
CA PHE A 139 5.34 4.03 1.25
C PHE A 139 6.67 3.85 0.52
N SER A 140 7.79 3.76 1.24
CA SER A 140 9.09 3.52 0.62
C SER A 140 9.11 2.15 -0.08
N LYS A 141 8.66 1.10 0.60
CA LYS A 141 8.61 -0.25 0.02
C LYS A 141 7.65 -0.35 -1.14
N ILE A 142 6.47 0.29 -1.06
CA ILE A 142 5.54 0.32 -2.20
C ILE A 142 6.22 0.93 -3.42
N LEU A 143 6.99 2.01 -3.25
CA LEU A 143 7.73 2.62 -4.36
C LEU A 143 8.84 1.70 -4.88
N ASP A 144 9.57 1.03 -3.99
CA ASP A 144 10.66 0.12 -4.38
C ASP A 144 10.12 -1.12 -5.10
N ASP A 145 9.05 -1.74 -4.61
CA ASP A 145 8.37 -2.86 -5.26
C ASP A 145 7.88 -2.50 -6.65
N VAL A 146 7.27 -1.32 -6.78
CA VAL A 146 6.77 -0.83 -8.07
C VAL A 146 7.91 -0.60 -9.05
N ARG A 147 9.06 -0.09 -8.58
CA ARG A 147 10.26 0.15 -9.41
C ARG A 147 11.05 -1.12 -9.72
N ASN A 148 11.01 -2.12 -8.86
CA ASN A 148 11.75 -3.38 -9.02
C ASN A 148 10.98 -4.41 -9.86
N ASN A 149 9.64 -4.32 -9.91
CA ASN A 149 8.79 -5.20 -10.73
C ASN A 149 8.43 -4.59 -12.09
N VAL A 150 9.26 -3.67 -12.59
CA VAL A 150 8.99 -2.97 -13.85
C VAL A 150 9.27 -3.90 -15.02
N HIS A 151 8.22 -4.31 -15.72
CA HIS A 151 8.36 -5.08 -16.97
C HIS A 151 8.65 -4.19 -18.20
N SER A 152 8.51 -2.87 -18.09
CA SER A 152 8.74 -1.92 -19.20
C SER A 152 9.13 -0.53 -18.73
N ILE A 153 10.11 0.09 -19.41
CA ILE A 153 10.52 1.49 -19.20
C ILE A 153 9.39 2.51 -19.44
N TYR A 154 8.28 2.10 -20.05
CA TYR A 154 7.10 2.93 -20.32
C TYR A 154 5.98 2.77 -19.28
N ASP A 155 6.28 2.22 -18.12
CA ASP A 155 5.29 2.06 -17.06
C ASP A 155 5.15 3.34 -16.23
N VAL A 156 3.95 3.93 -16.25
CA VAL A 156 3.59 5.16 -15.50
C VAL A 156 3.75 4.96 -14.00
N THR A 157 3.62 3.71 -13.52
CA THR A 157 3.77 3.37 -12.11
C THR A 157 5.18 3.68 -11.58
N THR A 158 6.20 3.70 -12.45
CA THR A 158 7.58 4.08 -12.06
C THR A 158 7.72 5.53 -11.58
N LEU A 159 6.83 6.41 -12.02
CA LEU A 159 6.85 7.84 -11.70
C LEU A 159 6.00 8.19 -10.46
N ILE A 160 5.46 7.19 -9.77
CA ILE A 160 4.67 7.40 -8.56
C ILE A 160 5.54 8.06 -7.49
N SER A 161 4.98 9.08 -6.83
CA SER A 161 5.60 9.75 -5.70
C SER A 161 4.89 9.41 -4.38
N LYS A 162 5.55 9.69 -3.25
CA LYS A 162 4.90 9.66 -1.91
C LYS A 162 3.66 10.56 -1.83
N ARG A 163 3.55 11.59 -2.69
CA ARG A 163 2.35 12.45 -2.75
C ARG A 163 1.19 11.72 -3.40
N ASP A 164 1.45 10.89 -4.40
CA ASP A 164 0.44 10.08 -5.07
C ASP A 164 -0.09 8.98 -4.16
N LEU A 165 0.80 8.32 -3.40
CA LEU A 165 0.39 7.35 -2.37
C LEU A 165 -0.55 7.97 -1.33
N ARG A 166 -0.24 9.18 -0.83
CA ARG A 166 -1.14 9.93 0.07
C ARG A 166 -2.47 10.29 -0.57
N ASN A 167 -2.49 10.59 -1.88
CA ASN A 167 -3.74 10.86 -2.58
C ASN A 167 -4.57 9.58 -2.73
N VAL A 168 -3.94 8.42 -2.97
CA VAL A 168 -4.61 7.11 -2.99
C VAL A 168 -5.18 6.77 -1.62
N GLU A 169 -4.39 6.84 -0.56
CA GLU A 169 -4.83 6.62 0.82
C GLU A 169 -6.07 7.45 1.17
N ARG A 170 -6.03 8.76 0.88
CA ARG A 170 -7.17 9.66 1.07
C ARG A 170 -8.39 9.23 0.25
N ASP A 171 -8.22 8.98 -1.04
CA ASP A 171 -9.34 8.70 -1.94
C ASP A 171 -10.04 7.36 -1.63
N PHE A 172 -9.32 6.44 -0.99
CA PHE A 172 -9.85 5.17 -0.49
C PHE A 172 -10.27 5.22 0.99
N ASN A 173 -10.20 6.39 1.64
CA ASN A 173 -10.49 6.57 3.07
C ASN A 173 -9.75 5.58 3.98
N LEU A 174 -8.48 5.31 3.69
CA LEU A 174 -7.64 4.37 4.43
C LEU A 174 -7.00 4.99 5.69
N VAL A 175 -7.52 6.12 6.16
CA VAL A 175 -7.03 6.81 7.36
C VAL A 175 -7.16 5.89 8.58
N GLU A 176 -6.15 5.93 9.43
CA GLU A 176 -5.98 5.11 10.64
C GLU A 176 -7.28 4.90 11.43
N GLY A 177 -7.69 3.64 11.61
CA GLY A 177 -8.76 3.32 12.56
C GLY A 177 -9.59 2.06 12.32
N LYS A 178 -9.44 1.34 11.20
CA LYS A 178 -10.14 0.03 11.06
C LYS A 178 -9.27 -1.09 11.61
N ASP A 179 -9.44 -1.31 12.90
CA ASP A 179 -8.92 -2.46 13.64
C ASP A 179 -9.50 -3.74 13.01
N HIS A 180 -8.65 -4.53 12.36
CA HIS A 180 -9.01 -5.89 11.95
C HIS A 180 -9.10 -6.78 13.19
N SER A 181 -10.00 -7.77 13.18
CA SER A 181 -10.42 -8.54 14.36
C SER A 181 -9.32 -9.39 15.03
N SER A 182 -8.16 -9.58 14.41
CA SER A 182 -7.02 -10.31 15.00
C SER A 182 -5.85 -9.34 15.27
N ASP A 183 -5.70 -8.96 16.53
CA ASP A 183 -4.69 -8.02 17.02
C ASP A 183 -3.25 -8.58 17.02
N PHE A 184 -3.10 -9.92 17.04
CA PHE A 184 -1.81 -10.60 17.08
C PHE A 184 -1.93 -12.05 16.60
N VAL A 185 -0.79 -12.65 16.27
CA VAL A 185 -0.62 -14.10 16.03
C VAL A 185 0.38 -14.64 17.03
N SER A 186 0.00 -15.67 17.80
CA SER A 186 0.91 -16.35 18.73
C SER A 186 1.23 -17.77 18.27
N VAL A 187 2.51 -18.14 18.32
CA VAL A 187 3.01 -19.47 17.91
C VAL A 187 3.74 -20.11 19.09
N SER A 188 3.37 -21.35 19.41
CA SER A 188 4.04 -22.18 20.42
C SER A 188 3.78 -23.64 20.10
N THR A 189 4.80 -24.48 20.23
CA THR A 189 4.68 -25.93 20.13
C THR A 189 4.25 -26.54 21.46
N LYS A 190 3.71 -27.76 21.43
CA LYS A 190 3.32 -28.47 22.66
C LYS A 190 4.50 -28.60 23.63
N PHE A 191 5.67 -29.00 23.12
CA PHE A 191 6.90 -29.12 23.91
C PHE A 191 7.29 -27.80 24.58
N GLN A 192 7.20 -26.68 23.85
CA GLN A 192 7.50 -25.37 24.43
C GLN A 192 6.56 -24.98 25.58
N LEU A 193 5.28 -25.34 25.49
CA LEU A 193 4.31 -25.11 26.56
C LEU A 193 4.57 -26.01 27.77
N GLU A 194 4.99 -27.26 27.57
CA GLU A 194 5.41 -28.17 28.64
C GLU A 194 6.67 -27.64 29.36
N MET A 195 7.66 -27.15 28.61
CA MET A 195 8.85 -26.50 29.17
C MET A 195 8.49 -25.25 29.98
N LEU A 196 7.55 -24.45 29.47
CA LEU A 196 7.04 -23.26 30.16
C LEU A 196 6.39 -23.61 31.50
N GLN A 197 5.61 -24.68 31.56
CA GLN A 197 5.02 -25.17 32.82
C GLN A 197 6.06 -25.70 33.80
N LYS A 198 7.08 -26.41 33.28
CA LYS A 198 8.09 -27.07 34.12
C LYS A 198 9.06 -26.09 34.77
N PHE A 199 9.48 -25.04 34.05
CA PHE A 199 10.56 -24.16 34.47
C PHE A 199 10.18 -22.67 34.58
N GLY A 200 8.95 -22.30 34.23
CA GLY A 200 8.49 -20.91 34.28
C GLY A 200 8.34 -20.32 35.69
N ASN A 201 8.44 -21.14 36.73
CA ASN A 201 8.27 -20.73 38.13
C ASN A 201 9.46 -19.96 38.71
N GLU A 202 10.67 -20.17 38.20
CA GLU A 202 11.87 -19.50 38.72
C GLU A 202 12.08 -18.13 38.07
N LYS A 203 12.32 -18.11 36.76
CA LYS A 203 12.66 -16.88 36.03
C LYS A 203 12.03 -16.90 34.66
N MET A 204 11.40 -15.78 34.30
CA MET A 204 10.80 -15.61 33.01
C MET A 204 11.10 -14.23 32.45
N CYS A 205 11.40 -14.19 31.16
CA CYS A 205 11.81 -13.01 30.44
C CYS A 205 10.86 -12.78 29.25
N VAL A 206 10.48 -11.53 29.03
CA VAL A 206 9.75 -11.11 27.83
C VAL A 206 10.55 -10.03 27.15
N ASP A 207 10.80 -10.22 25.85
CA ASP A 207 11.49 -9.23 25.04
C ASP A 207 10.81 -9.07 23.68
N SER A 208 10.64 -7.83 23.25
CA SER A 208 10.13 -7.49 21.94
C SER A 208 11.23 -6.91 21.09
N THR A 209 11.45 -7.51 19.93
CA THR A 209 12.35 -6.94 18.93
C THR A 209 11.85 -5.56 18.49
N HIS A 210 12.79 -4.62 18.30
CA HIS A 210 12.49 -3.28 17.77
C HIS A 210 12.92 -3.18 16.30
N GLY A 211 12.00 -2.75 15.43
CA GLY A 211 12.32 -2.37 14.05
C GLY A 211 12.75 -3.52 13.14
N THR A 212 12.21 -4.73 13.36
CA THR A 212 12.68 -5.94 12.68
C THR A 212 12.09 -6.18 11.29
N THR A 213 11.00 -5.50 10.91
CA THR A 213 10.33 -5.75 9.62
C THR A 213 9.81 -4.48 8.96
N GLU A 214 9.66 -4.54 7.63
CA GLU A 214 9.10 -3.47 6.79
C GLU A 214 7.59 -3.23 7.00
N TYR A 215 6.93 -4.10 7.78
CA TYR A 215 5.50 -4.09 8.09
C TYR A 215 5.21 -3.57 9.52
N ASP A 216 6.24 -3.05 10.21
CA ASP A 216 6.18 -2.60 11.61
C ASP A 216 5.62 -3.68 12.56
N LEU A 217 5.87 -4.96 12.22
CA LEU A 217 5.55 -6.09 13.07
C LEU A 217 6.67 -6.27 14.10
N LEU A 218 6.24 -6.42 15.36
CA LEU A 218 7.07 -6.73 16.50
C LEU A 218 7.00 -8.23 16.74
N LEU A 219 8.16 -8.87 16.83
CA LEU A 219 8.27 -10.21 17.39
C LEU A 219 8.57 -10.10 18.87
N THR A 220 7.66 -10.61 19.70
CA THR A 220 7.79 -10.71 21.15
C THR A 220 8.01 -12.16 21.53
N SER A 221 9.03 -12.42 22.33
CA SER A 221 9.39 -13.77 22.77
C SER A 221 9.24 -13.88 24.28
N LEU A 222 8.52 -14.92 24.73
CA LEU A 222 8.45 -15.34 26.12
C LEU A 222 9.51 -16.43 26.32
N VAL A 223 10.48 -16.17 27.18
CA VAL A 223 11.65 -17.01 27.40
C VAL A 223 11.71 -17.40 28.88
N ILE A 224 11.86 -18.68 29.15
CA ILE A 224 12.14 -19.19 30.50
C ILE A 224 13.65 -19.35 30.70
N VAL A 225 14.08 -19.49 31.95
CA VAL A 225 15.44 -19.93 32.27
C VAL A 225 15.37 -21.30 32.93
N ASP A 226 16.10 -22.27 32.37
CA ASP A 226 16.17 -23.62 32.92
C ASP A 226 17.09 -23.70 34.17
N GLU A 227 17.19 -24.90 34.75
CA GLU A 227 18.01 -25.18 35.93
C GLU A 227 19.52 -24.99 35.70
N PHE A 228 19.97 -25.00 34.44
CA PHE A 228 21.36 -24.77 34.05
C PHE A 228 21.64 -23.30 33.72
N GLY A 229 20.63 -22.43 33.82
CA GLY A 229 20.74 -21.01 33.51
C GLY A 229 20.60 -20.69 32.02
N ASN A 230 20.19 -21.64 31.18
CA ASN A 230 19.98 -21.39 29.75
C ASN A 230 18.60 -20.81 29.49
N GLY A 231 18.54 -19.83 28.60
CA GLY A 231 17.28 -19.27 28.12
C GLY A 231 16.62 -20.18 27.09
N PHE A 232 15.35 -20.55 27.28
CA PHE A 232 14.58 -21.33 26.32
C PHE A 232 13.31 -20.58 25.88
N PRO A 233 13.13 -20.28 24.58
CA PRO A 233 11.97 -19.54 24.09
C PRO A 233 10.74 -20.46 24.00
N CYS A 234 9.69 -20.09 24.73
CA CYS A 234 8.47 -20.88 24.84
C CYS A 234 7.33 -20.36 23.95
N CYS A 235 7.15 -19.05 23.86
CA CYS A 235 6.06 -18.47 23.09
C CYS A 235 6.54 -17.31 22.24
N PHE A 236 6.07 -17.26 21.00
CA PHE A 236 6.32 -16.14 20.09
C PHE A 236 5.00 -15.43 19.79
N CYS A 237 5.01 -14.10 19.82
CA CYS A 237 3.86 -13.27 19.51
C CYS A 237 4.24 -12.23 18.46
N PHE A 238 3.52 -12.22 17.35
CA PHE A 238 3.64 -11.26 16.27
C PHE A 238 2.48 -10.26 16.39
N THR A 239 2.80 -8.99 16.62
CA THR A 239 1.80 -7.92 16.69
C THR A 239 2.40 -6.58 16.27
N ARG A 240 1.53 -5.63 15.93
CA ARG A 240 1.90 -4.22 15.71
C ARG A 240 1.65 -3.37 16.96
N LYS A 241 0.88 -3.88 17.91
CA LYS A 241 0.43 -3.13 19.09
C LYS A 241 1.41 -3.34 20.25
N LYS A 242 1.64 -2.28 21.02
CA LYS A 242 2.49 -2.27 22.23
C LYS A 242 1.69 -1.90 23.48
N ASP A 243 0.38 -2.15 23.47
CA ASP A 243 -0.51 -1.79 24.57
C ASP A 243 -0.74 -2.97 25.50
N THR A 244 -0.98 -2.66 26.79
CA THR A 244 -1.28 -3.64 27.83
C THR A 244 -2.42 -4.56 27.40
N LYS A 245 -3.45 -4.04 26.73
CA LYS A 245 -4.61 -4.82 26.27
C LYS A 245 -4.22 -5.96 25.32
N THR A 246 -3.28 -5.73 24.40
CA THR A 246 -2.79 -6.78 23.49
C THR A 246 -2.03 -7.85 24.26
N TRP A 247 -1.16 -7.45 25.19
CA TRP A 247 -0.41 -8.38 26.03
C TRP A 247 -1.30 -9.17 27.00
N THR A 248 -2.35 -8.56 27.55
CA THR A 248 -3.34 -9.26 28.38
C THR A 248 -4.02 -10.37 27.58
N LYS A 249 -4.42 -10.09 26.32
CA LYS A 249 -4.99 -11.13 25.44
C LYS A 249 -3.97 -12.24 25.15
N PHE A 250 -2.72 -11.88 24.86
CA PHE A 250 -1.65 -12.83 24.62
C PHE A 250 -1.41 -13.75 25.83
N PHE A 251 -1.20 -13.20 27.03
CA PHE A 251 -1.02 -14.00 28.24
C PHE A 251 -2.26 -14.80 28.62
N THR A 252 -3.47 -14.31 28.32
CA THR A 252 -4.71 -15.08 28.52
C THR A 252 -4.69 -16.34 27.65
N LYS A 253 -4.24 -16.25 26.39
CA LYS A 253 -4.08 -17.42 25.53
C LYS A 253 -3.01 -18.39 26.01
N VAL A 254 -1.92 -17.89 26.59
CA VAL A 254 -0.92 -18.74 27.24
C VAL A 254 -1.55 -19.46 28.45
N LYS A 255 -2.23 -18.73 29.34
CA LYS A 255 -2.91 -19.27 30.52
C LYS A 255 -3.95 -20.33 30.18
N GLU A 256 -4.74 -20.13 29.12
CA GLU A 256 -5.70 -21.13 28.63
C GLU A 256 -5.03 -22.47 28.27
N LYS A 257 -3.74 -22.46 27.90
CA LYS A 257 -2.98 -23.65 27.50
C LYS A 257 -2.10 -24.23 28.61
N THR A 258 -1.53 -23.38 29.46
CA THR A 258 -0.56 -23.80 30.49
C THR A 258 -1.12 -23.80 31.90
N GLY A 259 -2.29 -23.19 32.13
CA GLY A 259 -2.73 -22.82 33.47
C GLY A 259 -1.99 -21.58 33.99
N ILE A 260 -2.18 -21.30 35.28
CA ILE A 260 -1.51 -20.18 35.96
C ILE A 260 -0.06 -20.57 36.26
N ILE A 261 0.88 -19.69 35.91
CA ILE A 261 2.31 -19.87 36.17
C ILE A 261 2.73 -18.82 37.20
N THR A 262 3.15 -19.25 38.38
CA THR A 262 3.67 -18.37 39.42
C THR A 262 5.18 -18.25 39.27
N THR A 263 5.65 -17.14 38.70
CA THR A 263 7.07 -16.87 38.51
C THR A 263 7.63 -16.00 39.64
N LYS A 264 8.80 -16.34 40.19
CA LYS A 264 9.49 -15.52 41.19
C LYS A 264 10.05 -14.25 40.57
N VAL A 265 10.73 -14.38 39.42
CA VAL A 265 11.36 -13.26 38.73
C VAL A 265 10.76 -13.07 37.35
N PHE A 266 10.18 -11.89 37.12
CA PHE A 266 9.72 -11.46 35.79
C PHE A 266 10.61 -10.34 35.26
N MET A 267 11.25 -10.58 34.12
CA MET A 267 12.11 -9.62 33.43
C MET A 267 11.43 -9.12 32.16
N SER A 268 11.33 -7.81 31.99
CA SER A 268 10.88 -7.17 30.76
C SER A 268 11.72 -5.94 30.42
N ASP A 269 11.47 -5.32 29.28
CA ASP A 269 11.97 -3.98 29.01
C ASP A 269 11.38 -2.94 30.01
N ASP A 270 11.73 -1.66 29.80
CA ASP A 270 11.24 -0.54 30.63
C ASP A 270 9.78 -0.16 30.31
N ASP A 271 9.12 -0.88 29.41
CA ASP A 271 7.69 -0.71 29.16
C ASP A 271 6.89 -1.43 30.26
N ALA A 272 6.06 -0.67 30.98
CA ALA A 272 5.20 -1.23 32.01
C ALA A 272 4.11 -2.16 31.44
N SER A 273 3.83 -2.10 30.14
CA SER A 273 2.73 -2.82 29.50
C SER A 273 2.84 -4.34 29.65
N PHE A 274 4.04 -4.92 29.58
CA PHE A 274 4.26 -6.35 29.77
C PHE A 274 3.96 -6.79 31.19
N TYR A 275 4.54 -6.10 32.18
CA TYR A 275 4.38 -6.47 33.58
C TYR A 275 2.93 -6.31 34.04
N ASN A 276 2.28 -5.21 33.66
CA ASN A 276 0.88 -4.97 34.01
C ASN A 276 -0.02 -6.06 33.43
N ALA A 277 0.18 -6.41 32.15
CA ALA A 277 -0.58 -7.48 31.51
C ALA A 277 -0.32 -8.86 32.14
N TRP A 278 0.92 -9.15 32.52
CA TRP A 278 1.25 -10.39 33.23
C TRP A 278 0.57 -10.43 34.60
N HIS A 279 0.71 -9.35 35.39
CA HIS A 279 0.12 -9.21 36.71
C HIS A 279 -1.40 -9.43 36.68
N ASP A 280 -2.09 -8.83 35.71
CA ASP A 280 -3.55 -8.94 35.57
C ASP A 280 -4.02 -10.37 35.21
N VAL A 281 -3.20 -11.15 34.49
CA VAL A 281 -3.59 -12.47 33.99
C VAL A 281 -3.10 -13.61 34.88
N MET A 282 -1.84 -13.53 35.31
CA MET A 282 -1.10 -14.61 35.99
C MET A 282 -0.89 -14.31 37.49
N GLY A 283 -0.99 -13.06 37.91
CA GLY A 283 -0.85 -12.64 39.31
C GLY A 283 0.51 -12.02 39.65
N ASN A 284 0.71 -11.73 40.94
CA ASN A 284 1.90 -11.03 41.42
C ASN A 284 3.18 -11.86 41.31
N THR A 285 4.32 -11.19 41.18
CA THR A 285 5.66 -11.79 41.17
C THR A 285 6.50 -11.23 42.30
N GLU A 286 7.46 -11.99 42.81
CA GLU A 286 8.32 -11.55 43.91
C GLU A 286 9.27 -10.43 43.49
N HIS A 287 9.78 -10.51 42.25
CA HIS A 287 10.73 -9.55 41.70
C HIS A 287 10.41 -9.18 40.25
N LYS A 288 10.13 -7.89 40.01
CA LYS A 288 10.19 -7.29 38.68
C LYS A 288 11.61 -6.81 38.39
N ARG A 289 12.20 -7.25 37.27
CA ARG A 289 13.54 -6.84 36.82
C ARG A 289 13.47 -6.17 35.45
N LEU A 290 14.37 -5.22 35.22
CA LEU A 290 14.57 -4.62 33.89
C LEU A 290 15.54 -5.49 33.07
N CYS A 291 15.31 -5.57 31.77
CA CYS A 291 16.19 -6.21 30.81
C CYS A 291 17.58 -5.57 30.86
N SER A 292 18.61 -6.38 31.13
CA SER A 292 20.01 -5.94 31.28
C SER A 292 20.51 -5.17 30.05
N TRP A 293 20.13 -5.60 28.85
CA TRP A 293 20.50 -4.90 27.61
C TRP A 293 19.91 -3.49 27.54
N ASN A 294 18.65 -3.31 27.95
CA ASN A 294 18.03 -1.99 27.93
C ASN A 294 18.67 -1.04 28.97
N VAL A 295 19.01 -1.57 30.14
CA VAL A 295 19.75 -0.82 31.18
C VAL A 295 21.12 -0.38 30.66
N ASP A 296 21.90 -1.28 30.05
CA ASP A 296 23.21 -0.95 29.46
C ASP A 296 23.09 0.11 28.35
N GLN A 297 22.08 -0.01 27.48
CA GLN A 297 21.80 0.99 26.43
C GLN A 297 21.47 2.37 27.01
N LEU A 298 20.62 2.44 28.04
CA LEU A 298 20.27 3.69 28.72
C LEU A 298 21.49 4.34 29.36
N TRP A 299 22.32 3.55 30.05
CA TRP A 299 23.56 4.04 30.66
C TRP A 299 24.55 4.55 29.62
N ARG A 300 24.76 3.83 28.51
CA ARG A 300 25.60 4.29 27.41
C ARG A 300 25.10 5.58 26.77
N LYS A 301 23.78 5.76 26.63
CA LYS A 301 23.19 7.01 26.12
C LYS A 301 23.47 8.17 27.08
N GLN A 302 23.23 7.99 28.39
CA GLN A 302 23.49 9.05 29.37
C GLN A 302 24.97 9.42 29.48
N ALA A 303 25.87 8.43 29.39
CA ALA A 303 27.31 8.68 29.39
C ALA A 303 27.79 9.52 28.19
N LYS A 304 27.10 9.42 27.04
CA LYS A 304 27.41 10.23 25.84
C LYS A 304 26.88 11.65 25.88
N VAL A 305 25.81 11.92 26.63
CA VAL A 305 25.20 13.25 26.77
C VAL A 305 26.00 14.14 27.74
N LYS A 306 26.83 13.55 28.61
CA LYS A 306 27.70 14.26 29.56
C LYS A 306 29.10 14.60 29.01
N ARG A 307 29.29 14.58 27.69
CA ARG A 307 30.53 15.02 27.01
C ARG A 307 30.27 16.27 26.18
#